data_AF-A0A814ES19-F1
#
_entry.id   AF-A0A814ES19-F1
#
_cell.length_a   1.000
_cell.length_b   1.000
_cell.length_c   1.000
_cell.angle_alpha   90.00
_cell.angle_beta   90.00
_cell.angle_gamma   90.00
#
_symmetry.space_group_name_H-M   'P 1'
#
loop_
_entity.id
_entity.type
_entity.pdbx_description
1 polymer ?
#
loop_
_entity_poly.entity_id
_entity_poly.type
_entity_poly.pdbx_seq_one_letter_code
_entity_poly.pdbx_strand_id
1 'polypeptide(L)'
;MSAFLPKDKIYGSEQANDNRMITVIRWIVEAANRRLKQFKYLDVIVPNSTLPYIFDYISIVAALINAFQPPCIQDTANDQYTAGEMLQRRNKKNVLEEKLNDKEFLKVKKWEKMEDATAAPKFPPMRLAVLNDITLGVFSVKQAISYVNEHIDENGTMKFFILWYLGYARYDIAKVTQRSKNYLQAFIDAQTAPSSDEDSDEDNLTLYSLA
;
A
#
# COMPACT_ATOMS: atom_id res chain seq x y z
N MET A 1 -14.12 -7.47 -3.98
CA MET A 1 -13.36 -7.79 -5.20
C MET A 1 -13.76 -6.85 -6.34
N SER A 2 -12.79 -6.37 -7.13
CA SER A 2 -13.07 -5.49 -8.27
C SER A 2 -13.77 -6.28 -9.37
N ALA A 3 -14.76 -5.69 -10.03
CA ALA A 3 -15.52 -6.35 -11.09
C ALA A 3 -14.79 -6.37 -12.45
N PHE A 4 -13.55 -5.86 -12.49
CA PHE A 4 -12.92 -5.37 -13.73
C PHE A 4 -11.54 -5.96 -14.02
N LEU A 5 -10.92 -6.63 -13.06
CA LEU A 5 -9.71 -7.41 -13.31
C LEU A 5 -10.09 -8.87 -13.61
N PRO A 6 -9.37 -9.57 -14.50
CA PRO A 6 -9.55 -11.01 -14.67
C PRO A 6 -9.43 -11.69 -13.30
N LYS A 7 -10.35 -12.62 -12.99
CA LYS A 7 -10.38 -13.28 -11.67
C LYS A 7 -9.04 -13.91 -11.30
N ASP A 8 -8.29 -14.37 -12.30
CA ASP A 8 -6.98 -15.01 -12.17
C ASP A 8 -5.88 -14.03 -11.74
N LYS A 9 -6.12 -12.71 -11.82
CA LYS A 9 -5.19 -11.64 -11.44
C LYS A 9 -5.53 -10.98 -10.10
N ILE A 10 -6.60 -11.39 -9.42
CA ILE A 10 -7.05 -10.77 -8.16
C ILE A 10 -6.76 -11.72 -7.00
N TYR A 11 -5.89 -11.29 -6.08
CA TYR A 11 -5.72 -11.98 -4.81
C TYR A 11 -6.93 -11.78 -3.89
N GLY A 12 -7.31 -12.83 -3.16
CA GLY A 12 -8.22 -12.69 -2.01
C GLY A 12 -7.58 -11.83 -0.91
N SER A 13 -8.37 -11.32 0.04
CA SER A 13 -7.86 -10.41 1.08
C SER A 13 -6.68 -11.00 1.88
N GLU A 14 -6.78 -12.27 2.25
CA GLU A 14 -5.73 -12.99 2.98
C GLU A 14 -4.44 -13.11 2.15
N GLN A 15 -4.56 -13.61 0.91
CA GLN A 15 -3.43 -13.74 0.00
C GLN A 15 -2.79 -12.39 -0.35
N ALA A 16 -3.59 -11.33 -0.46
CA ALA A 16 -3.09 -9.97 -0.66
C ALA A 16 -2.30 -9.46 0.55
N ASN A 17 -2.77 -9.74 1.77
CA ASN A 17 -2.06 -9.39 3.01
C ASN A 17 -0.72 -10.15 3.12
N ASP A 18 -0.70 -11.44 2.81
CA ASP A 18 0.54 -12.23 2.79
C ASP A 18 1.52 -11.71 1.73
N ASN A 19 1.04 -11.36 0.54
CA ASN A 19 1.88 -10.80 -0.51
C ASN A 19 2.47 -9.43 -0.12
N ARG A 20 1.71 -8.59 0.59
CA ARG A 20 2.24 -7.33 1.16
C ARG A 20 3.36 -7.60 2.15
N MET A 21 3.21 -8.59 3.04
CA MET A 21 4.26 -8.97 3.97
C MET A 21 5.54 -9.44 3.26
N ILE A 22 5.38 -10.32 2.26
CA ILE A 22 6.50 -10.79 1.44
C ILE A 22 7.18 -9.62 0.75
N THR A 23 6.42 -8.66 0.24
CA THR A 23 6.96 -7.49 -0.42
C THR A 23 7.82 -6.67 0.54
N VAL A 24 7.33 -6.37 1.75
CA VAL A 24 8.10 -5.60 2.75
C VAL A 24 9.41 -6.32 3.12
N ILE A 25 9.36 -7.62 3.38
CA ILE A 25 10.56 -8.42 3.68
C ILE A 25 11.53 -8.42 2.48
N ARG A 26 11.01 -8.56 1.26
CA ARG A 26 11.81 -8.52 0.04
C ARG A 26 12.60 -7.21 -0.06
N TRP A 27 11.99 -6.07 0.26
CA TRP A 27 12.67 -4.77 0.23
C TRP A 27 13.90 -4.74 1.15
N ILE A 28 13.76 -5.29 2.37
CA ILE A 28 14.87 -5.40 3.34
C ILE A 28 15.98 -6.29 2.78
N VAL A 29 15.61 -7.45 2.24
CA VAL A 29 16.55 -8.41 1.64
C VAL A 29 17.25 -7.81 0.42
N GLU A 30 16.53 -7.12 -0.45
CA GLU A 30 17.09 -6.47 -1.65
C GLU A 30 18.03 -5.33 -1.29
N ALA A 31 17.72 -4.55 -0.25
CA ALA A 31 18.61 -3.50 0.25
C ALA A 31 19.93 -4.08 0.77
N ALA A 32 19.89 -5.17 1.54
CA ALA A 32 21.08 -5.89 2.00
C ALA A 32 21.86 -6.51 0.83
N ASN A 33 21.17 -7.17 -0.10
CA ASN A 33 21.77 -7.78 -1.28
C ASN A 33 22.47 -6.75 -2.17
N ARG A 34 21.90 -5.55 -2.31
CA ARG A 34 22.50 -4.44 -3.05
C ARG A 34 23.88 -4.06 -2.50
N ARG A 35 24.08 -4.13 -1.18
CA ARG A 35 25.37 -3.86 -0.55
C ARG A 35 26.39 -4.96 -0.82
N LEU A 36 25.97 -6.22 -0.73
CA LEU A 36 26.82 -7.36 -1.09
C LEU A 36 27.30 -7.26 -2.55
N LYS A 37 26.39 -6.88 -3.46
CA LYS A 37 26.69 -6.70 -4.88
C LYS A 37 27.55 -5.48 -5.22
N GLN A 38 27.91 -4.63 -4.26
CA GLN A 38 28.97 -3.63 -4.49
C GLN A 38 30.34 -4.30 -4.71
N PHE A 39 30.50 -5.53 -4.23
CA PHE A 39 31.70 -6.32 -4.44
C PHE A 39 31.56 -7.07 -5.76
N LYS A 40 32.40 -6.72 -6.75
CA LYS A 40 32.34 -7.23 -8.13
C LYS A 40 32.22 -8.75 -8.24
N TYR A 41 32.85 -9.49 -7.33
CA TYR A 41 32.79 -10.95 -7.31
C TYR A 41 31.38 -11.50 -7.04
N LEU A 42 30.59 -10.81 -6.21
CA LEU A 42 29.22 -11.21 -5.85
C LEU A 42 28.15 -10.64 -6.80
N ASP A 43 28.52 -9.74 -7.71
CA ASP A 43 27.63 -9.18 -8.73
C ASP A 43 27.62 -9.97 -10.05
N VAL A 44 28.40 -11.04 -10.12
CA VAL A 44 28.50 -11.91 -11.30
C VAL A 44 28.02 -13.33 -10.98
N ILE A 45 27.78 -14.11 -12.04
CA ILE A 45 27.45 -15.53 -11.90
C ILE A 45 28.68 -16.25 -11.34
N VAL A 46 28.56 -16.79 -10.13
CA VAL A 46 29.65 -17.46 -9.42
C VAL A 46 29.91 -18.85 -10.03
N PRO A 47 31.16 -19.23 -10.34
CA PRO A 47 31.50 -20.56 -10.83
C PRO A 47 31.16 -21.68 -9.82
N ASN A 48 30.72 -22.85 -10.33
CA ASN A 48 30.39 -24.02 -9.49
C ASN A 48 31.58 -24.54 -8.66
N SER A 49 32.81 -24.33 -9.11
CA SER A 49 34.02 -24.70 -8.36
C SER A 49 34.21 -23.89 -7.08
N THR A 50 33.65 -22.68 -7.02
CA THR A 50 33.78 -21.76 -5.88
C THR A 50 32.58 -21.81 -4.92
N LEU A 51 31.51 -22.52 -5.30
CA LEU A 51 30.30 -22.70 -4.50
C LEU A 51 30.57 -23.25 -3.09
N PRO A 52 31.51 -24.18 -2.86
CA PRO A 52 31.84 -24.63 -1.50
C PRO A 52 32.30 -23.51 -0.56
N TYR A 53 32.87 -22.43 -1.10
CA TYR A 53 33.46 -21.32 -0.35
C TYR A 53 32.59 -20.04 -0.36
N ILE A 54 31.41 -20.07 -1.01
CA ILE A 54 30.59 -18.87 -1.19
C ILE A 54 30.15 -18.26 0.14
N PHE A 55 29.87 -19.09 1.14
CA PHE A 55 29.50 -18.64 2.48
C PHE A 55 30.67 -17.93 3.17
N ASP A 56 31.90 -18.39 2.97
CA ASP A 56 33.10 -17.73 3.51
C ASP A 56 33.28 -16.36 2.86
N TYR A 57 33.14 -16.27 1.54
CA TYR A 57 33.22 -14.99 0.82
C TYR A 57 32.14 -14.00 1.27
N ILE A 58 30.89 -14.45 1.40
CA ILE A 58 29.80 -13.62 1.92
C ILE A 58 30.09 -13.18 3.35
N SER A 59 30.61 -14.07 4.20
CA SER A 59 30.95 -13.75 5.60
C SER A 59 32.06 -12.70 5.71
N ILE A 60 33.12 -12.83 4.90
CA ILE A 60 34.21 -11.85 4.82
C ILE A 60 33.67 -10.49 4.35
N VAL A 61 32.90 -10.49 3.27
CA VAL A 61 32.30 -9.25 2.72
C VAL A 61 31.36 -8.61 3.74
N ALA A 62 30.51 -9.39 4.41
CA ALA A 62 29.62 -8.89 5.45
C ALA A 62 30.41 -8.30 6.63
N ALA A 63 31.50 -8.93 7.05
CA ALA A 63 32.38 -8.39 8.09
C ALA A 63 33.01 -7.04 7.68
N LEU A 64 33.45 -6.91 6.42
CA LEU A 64 33.98 -5.63 5.90
C LEU A 64 32.90 -4.55 5.85
N ILE A 65 31.68 -4.89 5.40
CA ILE A 65 30.55 -3.96 5.41
C ILE A 65 30.25 -3.51 6.84
N ASN A 66 30.19 -4.44 7.80
CA ASN A 66 29.90 -4.11 9.19
C ASN A 66 31.01 -3.29 9.87
N ALA A 67 32.26 -3.47 9.47
CA ALA A 67 33.40 -2.73 10.03
C ALA A 67 33.54 -1.31 9.48
N PHE A 68 33.20 -1.10 8.20
CA PHE A 68 33.56 0.14 7.49
C PHE A 68 32.38 0.91 6.88
N GLN A 69 31.20 0.30 6.74
CA GLN A 69 30.02 0.99 6.21
C GLN A 69 29.03 1.34 7.33
N PRO A 70 28.24 2.42 7.17
CA PRO A 70 27.11 2.70 8.05
C PRO A 70 26.11 1.55 8.07
N PRO A 71 25.28 1.39 9.11
CA PRO A 71 24.24 0.35 9.17
C PRO A 71 23.36 0.29 7.90
N CYS A 72 22.94 -0.91 7.50
CA CYS A 72 22.13 -1.14 6.28
C CYS A 72 20.79 -0.44 6.31
N ILE A 73 20.11 -0.59 7.44
CA ILE A 73 18.83 0.00 7.74
C ILE A 73 18.95 0.42 9.21
N GLN A 74 18.57 1.65 9.51
CA GLN A 74 18.39 2.07 10.88
C GLN A 74 16.90 1.96 11.17
N ASP A 75 16.57 1.16 12.17
CA ASP A 75 15.19 0.95 12.58
C ASP A 75 14.67 2.26 13.18
N THR A 76 13.64 2.85 12.57
CA THR A 76 13.00 4.05 13.11
C THR A 76 11.82 3.67 13.99
N ALA A 77 11.41 4.54 14.92
CA ALA A 77 10.21 4.30 15.73
C ALA A 77 8.95 4.08 14.86
N ASN A 78 8.91 4.71 13.69
CA ASN A 78 7.84 4.55 12.72
C ASN A 78 7.84 3.17 12.02
N ASP A 79 9.02 2.57 11.81
CA ASP A 79 9.13 1.23 11.22
C ASP A 79 8.59 0.15 12.18
N GLN A 80 8.88 0.29 13.47
CA GLN A 80 8.36 -0.60 14.51
C GLN A 80 6.83 -0.48 14.65
N TYR A 81 6.31 0.75 14.64
CA TYR A 81 4.87 1.00 14.60
C TYR A 81 4.22 0.36 13.36
N THR A 82 4.80 0.60 12.18
CA THR A 82 4.30 0.07 10.90
C THR A 82 4.29 -1.45 10.89
N ALA A 83 5.37 -2.09 11.36
CA ALA A 83 5.45 -3.55 11.46
C ALA A 83 4.42 -4.13 12.43
N GLY A 84 4.20 -3.47 13.57
CA GLY A 84 3.15 -3.81 14.53
C GLY A 84 1.76 -3.75 13.90
N GLU A 85 1.43 -2.64 13.23
CA GLU A 85 0.15 -2.47 12.53
C GLU A 85 -0.05 -3.49 11.40
N MET A 86 1.00 -3.80 10.63
CA MET A 86 0.94 -4.83 9.60
C MET A 86 0.61 -6.20 10.17
N LEU A 87 1.25 -6.58 11.28
CA LEU A 87 0.99 -7.86 11.95
C LEU A 87 -0.43 -7.94 12.52
N GLN A 88 -0.92 -6.87 13.14
CA GLN A 88 -2.29 -6.80 13.65
C GLN A 88 -3.32 -6.88 12.52
N ARG A 89 -3.12 -6.12 11.44
CA ARG A 89 -4.06 -6.03 10.31
C ARG A 89 -4.03 -7.25 9.41
N ARG A 90 -2.93 -8.02 9.38
CA ARG A 90 -2.80 -9.25 8.59
C ARG A 90 -3.97 -10.20 8.81
N ASN A 91 -4.31 -10.41 10.09
CA ASN A 91 -5.35 -11.35 10.52
C ASN A 91 -6.70 -10.65 10.79
N LYS A 92 -6.79 -9.32 10.61
CA LYS A 92 -8.04 -8.59 10.80
C LYS A 92 -9.01 -8.98 9.70
N LYS A 93 -10.20 -9.42 10.10
CA LYS A 93 -11.28 -9.79 9.20
C LYS A 93 -11.67 -8.60 8.32
N ASN A 94 -11.74 -8.81 7.01
CA ASN A 94 -12.14 -7.77 6.07
C ASN A 94 -13.67 -7.59 6.07
N VAL A 95 -14.18 -6.75 6.96
CA VAL A 95 -15.63 -6.46 7.08
C VAL A 95 -16.21 -5.91 5.78
N LEU A 96 -15.42 -5.17 4.99
CA LEU A 96 -15.83 -4.67 3.69
C LEU A 96 -16.04 -5.82 2.69
N GLU A 97 -15.17 -6.82 2.68
CA GLU A 97 -15.33 -8.01 1.85
C GLU A 97 -16.61 -8.77 2.20
N GLU A 98 -16.90 -8.97 3.49
CA GLU A 98 -18.13 -9.62 3.93
C GLU A 98 -19.38 -8.90 3.41
N LYS A 99 -19.37 -7.56 3.52
CA LYS A 99 -20.49 -6.75 3.03
C LYS A 99 -20.61 -6.68 1.53
N LEU A 100 -19.49 -6.73 0.80
CA LEU A 100 -19.53 -6.81 -0.66
C LEU A 100 -20.14 -8.12 -1.16
N ASN A 101 -20.17 -9.16 -0.32
CA ASN A 101 -20.77 -10.46 -0.58
C ASN A 101 -22.18 -10.61 0.04
N ASP A 102 -22.67 -9.61 0.77
CA ASP A 102 -24.04 -9.61 1.31
C ASP A 102 -25.07 -9.55 0.17
N LYS A 103 -25.98 -10.52 0.15
CA LYS A 103 -27.05 -10.64 -0.86
C LYS A 103 -27.95 -9.40 -0.91
N GLU A 104 -28.19 -8.75 0.22
CA GLU A 104 -29.01 -7.52 0.26
C GLU A 104 -28.22 -6.32 -0.28
N PHE A 105 -26.92 -6.24 0.03
CA PHE A 105 -26.07 -5.18 -0.48
C PHE A 105 -25.85 -5.31 -2.00
N LEU A 106 -25.70 -6.54 -2.52
CA LEU A 106 -25.57 -6.80 -3.95
C LEU A 106 -26.76 -6.28 -4.77
N LYS A 107 -27.96 -6.24 -4.19
CA LYS A 107 -29.17 -5.69 -4.84
C LYS A 107 -29.13 -4.17 -5.01
N VAL A 108 -28.43 -3.47 -4.12
CA VAL A 108 -28.34 -1.98 -4.11
C VAL A 108 -26.99 -1.46 -4.62
N LYS A 109 -26.00 -2.35 -4.77
CA LYS A 109 -24.65 -2.05 -5.24
C LYS A 109 -24.68 -1.54 -6.69
N LYS A 110 -24.31 -0.28 -6.90
CA LYS A 110 -24.18 0.33 -8.23
C LYS A 110 -22.74 0.73 -8.50
N TRP A 111 -22.16 0.16 -9.56
CA TRP A 111 -20.89 0.63 -10.10
C TRP A 111 -21.16 1.67 -11.17
N GLU A 112 -20.53 2.82 -11.06
CA GLU A 112 -20.61 3.88 -12.06
C GLU A 112 -19.24 4.06 -12.70
N LYS A 113 -19.23 4.03 -14.04
CA LYS A 113 -18.04 4.32 -14.83
C LYS A 113 -17.82 5.83 -14.81
N MET A 114 -16.63 6.25 -14.40
CA MET A 114 -16.19 7.63 -14.54
C MET A 114 -15.23 7.74 -15.72
N GLU A 115 -15.46 8.72 -16.58
CA GLU A 115 -14.64 9.00 -17.76
C GLU A 115 -13.66 10.14 -17.52
N ASP A 116 -13.90 10.96 -16.49
CA ASP A 116 -13.03 12.06 -16.08
C ASP A 116 -12.91 12.08 -14.55
N ALA A 117 -11.71 12.37 -14.05
CA ALA A 117 -11.43 12.59 -12.64
C ALA A 117 -12.24 13.77 -12.07
N THR A 118 -12.61 14.76 -12.91
CA THR A 118 -13.46 15.88 -12.49
C THR A 118 -14.91 15.46 -12.18
N ALA A 119 -15.37 14.34 -12.72
CA ALA A 119 -16.70 13.78 -12.46
C ALA A 119 -16.75 12.97 -11.15
N ALA A 120 -15.59 12.62 -10.57
CA ALA A 120 -15.55 11.98 -9.27
C ALA A 120 -16.00 12.96 -8.17
N PRO A 121 -16.71 12.50 -7.12
CA PRO A 121 -16.95 13.30 -5.93
C PRO A 121 -15.61 13.85 -5.41
N LYS A 122 -15.58 15.13 -4.99
CA LYS A 122 -14.37 15.72 -4.41
C LYS A 122 -13.98 14.93 -3.16
N PHE A 123 -12.98 14.07 -3.29
CA PHE A 123 -12.40 13.37 -2.14
C PHE A 123 -11.72 14.39 -1.23
N PRO A 124 -11.80 14.22 0.10
CA PRO A 124 -11.04 15.06 1.02
C PRO A 124 -9.56 15.01 0.65
N PRO A 125 -8.85 16.15 0.63
CA PRO A 125 -7.40 16.14 0.45
C PRO A 125 -6.79 15.34 1.60
N MET A 126 -6.08 14.25 1.27
CA MET A 126 -5.33 13.46 2.26
C MET A 126 -3.87 13.87 2.22
N ARG A 127 -3.30 14.15 3.39
CA ARG A 127 -1.86 14.42 3.53
C ARG A 127 -1.07 13.13 3.32
N LEU A 128 0.17 13.25 2.88
CA LEU A 128 1.05 12.10 2.65
C LEU A 128 1.25 11.26 3.92
N ALA A 129 1.29 11.88 5.10
CA ALA A 129 1.35 11.18 6.38
C ALA A 129 0.15 10.23 6.57
N VAL A 130 -1.07 10.73 6.37
CA VAL A 130 -2.30 9.92 6.45
C VAL A 130 -2.31 8.79 5.41
N LEU A 131 -1.83 9.08 4.20
CA LEU A 131 -1.69 8.04 3.17
C LEU A 131 -0.73 6.95 3.60
N ASN A 132 0.43 7.32 4.17
CA ASN A 132 1.39 6.36 4.70
C ASN A 132 0.80 5.49 5.81
N ASP A 133 -0.03 6.03 6.68
CA ASP A 133 -0.68 5.24 7.75
C ASP A 133 -1.73 4.27 7.19
N ILE A 134 -2.47 4.70 6.17
CA ILE A 134 -3.46 3.85 5.51
C ILE A 134 -2.76 2.73 4.71
N THR A 135 -1.68 3.07 4.01
CA THR A 135 -0.92 2.11 3.20
C THR A 135 0.10 1.32 3.98
N LEU A 136 0.31 1.66 5.26
CA LEU A 136 1.37 1.10 6.11
C LEU A 136 2.74 1.25 5.44
N GLY A 137 3.03 2.46 4.96
CA GLY A 137 4.31 2.83 4.40
C GLY A 137 4.25 3.43 2.99
N VAL A 138 5.37 4.04 2.62
CA VAL A 138 5.52 4.91 1.45
C VAL A 138 5.50 4.13 0.12
N PHE A 139 5.74 2.82 0.16
CA PHE A 139 5.91 2.02 -1.05
C PHE A 139 4.61 1.91 -1.86
N SER A 140 3.49 1.59 -1.23
CA SER A 140 2.21 1.48 -1.96
C SER A 140 1.77 2.83 -2.53
N VAL A 141 2.14 3.95 -1.88
CA VAL A 141 1.91 5.29 -2.42
C VAL A 141 2.72 5.52 -3.70
N LYS A 142 4.02 5.15 -3.70
CA LYS A 142 4.86 5.22 -4.91
C LYS A 142 4.36 4.29 -6.02
N GLN A 143 3.90 3.09 -5.66
CA GLN A 143 3.35 2.13 -6.61
C GLN A 143 2.04 2.62 -7.22
N ALA A 144 1.23 3.39 -6.50
CA ALA A 144 0.00 3.97 -7.01
C ALA A 144 0.23 4.87 -8.23
N ILE A 145 1.35 5.61 -8.27
CA ILE A 145 1.72 6.45 -9.42
C ILE A 145 1.99 5.57 -10.65
N SER A 146 2.81 4.52 -10.50
CA SER A 146 3.08 3.58 -11.59
C SER A 146 1.79 2.89 -12.07
N TYR A 147 0.92 2.51 -11.14
CA TYR A 147 -0.38 1.93 -11.46
C TYR A 147 -1.24 2.89 -12.30
N VAL A 148 -1.30 4.17 -11.94
CA VAL A 148 -2.03 5.18 -12.72
C VAL A 148 -1.43 5.31 -14.13
N ASN A 149 -0.11 5.37 -14.26
CA ASN A 149 0.56 5.49 -15.57
C ASN A 149 0.31 4.29 -16.49
N GLU A 150 0.16 3.08 -15.94
CA GLU A 150 -0.19 1.89 -16.73
C GLU A 150 -1.66 1.89 -17.22
N HIS A 151 -2.53 2.67 -16.59
CA HIS A 151 -3.97 2.67 -16.86
C HIS A 151 -4.49 3.98 -17.47
N ILE A 152 -3.59 4.93 -17.73
CA ILE A 152 -3.86 6.10 -18.56
C ILE A 152 -3.77 5.66 -20.03
N ASP A 153 -4.79 6.01 -20.81
CA ASP A 153 -4.78 5.77 -22.26
C ASP A 153 -3.96 6.82 -23.03
N GLU A 154 -3.81 6.63 -24.34
CA GLU A 154 -3.06 7.53 -25.23
C GLU A 154 -3.57 8.99 -25.20
N ASN A 155 -4.81 9.19 -24.73
CA ASN A 155 -5.45 10.51 -24.61
C ASN A 155 -5.30 11.11 -23.19
N GLY A 156 -4.50 10.51 -22.31
CA GLY A 156 -4.33 10.98 -20.95
C GLY A 156 -5.51 10.67 -20.03
N THR A 157 -6.44 9.83 -20.47
CA THR A 157 -7.69 9.56 -19.75
C THR A 157 -7.62 8.22 -19.02
N MET A 158 -8.02 8.21 -17.75
CA MET A 158 -8.14 6.98 -16.96
C MET A 158 -9.61 6.62 -16.78
N LYS A 159 -9.96 5.39 -17.15
CA LYS A 159 -11.29 4.84 -16.88
C LYS A 159 -11.27 4.14 -15.52
N PHE A 160 -12.07 4.62 -14.58
CA PHE A 160 -12.22 3.97 -13.27
C PHE A 160 -13.69 3.87 -12.90
N PHE A 161 -13.99 2.93 -12.01
CA PHE A 161 -15.34 2.71 -11.53
C PHE A 161 -15.41 3.03 -10.04
N ILE A 162 -16.37 3.86 -9.67
CA ILE A 162 -16.66 4.12 -8.26
C ILE A 162 -17.84 3.23 -7.87
N LEU A 163 -17.72 2.59 -6.70
CA LEU A 163 -18.91 2.05 -6.07
C LEU A 163 -19.71 3.24 -5.55
N TRP A 164 -20.80 3.61 -6.23
CA TRP A 164 -21.55 4.84 -5.99
C TRP A 164 -21.90 5.03 -4.51
N TYR A 165 -22.25 3.92 -3.84
CA TYR A 165 -22.57 3.91 -2.42
C TYR A 165 -21.43 4.39 -1.50
N LEU A 166 -20.17 4.11 -1.85
CA LEU A 166 -18.98 4.50 -1.07
C LEU A 166 -18.61 5.97 -1.26
N GLY A 167 -18.75 6.51 -2.48
CA GLY A 167 -18.42 7.90 -2.79
C GLY A 167 -19.53 8.87 -2.39
N TYR A 168 -20.78 8.54 -2.71
CA TYR A 168 -21.93 9.43 -2.52
C TYR A 168 -22.40 9.49 -1.06
N ALA A 169 -22.47 8.35 -0.36
CA ALA A 169 -22.92 8.33 1.03
C ALA A 169 -21.94 9.00 2.00
N ARG A 170 -20.66 9.14 1.62
CA ARG A 170 -19.65 9.88 2.38
C ARG A 170 -19.74 11.40 2.20
N TYR A 171 -20.18 11.87 1.03
CA TYR A 171 -20.21 13.29 0.70
C TYR A 171 -21.54 13.97 1.04
N ASP A 172 -22.66 13.24 0.98
CA ASP A 172 -24.00 13.79 1.21
C ASP A 172 -24.88 12.87 2.06
N ILE A 173 -24.45 12.61 3.31
CA ILE A 173 -25.16 11.78 4.31
C ILE A 173 -26.63 12.19 4.47
N ALA A 174 -26.94 13.47 4.29
CA ALA A 174 -28.29 14.01 4.42
C ALA A 174 -29.25 13.46 3.35
N LYS A 175 -28.75 13.15 2.14
CA LYS A 175 -29.54 12.56 1.04
C LYS A 175 -29.52 11.03 1.02
N VAL A 176 -28.86 10.39 1.98
CA VAL A 176 -28.80 8.92 2.08
C VAL A 176 -30.03 8.40 2.81
N THR A 177 -30.72 7.41 2.22
CA THR A 177 -31.89 6.79 2.85
C THR A 177 -31.54 6.12 4.18
N GLN A 178 -32.50 5.97 5.11
CA GLN A 178 -32.24 5.36 6.43
C GLN A 178 -31.72 3.91 6.31
N ARG A 179 -32.24 3.14 5.35
CA ARG A 179 -31.77 1.77 5.05
C ARG A 179 -30.30 1.79 4.61
N SER A 180 -29.93 2.76 3.79
CA SER A 180 -28.57 3.00 3.37
C SER A 180 -27.66 3.37 4.57
N LYS A 181 -28.09 4.26 5.46
CA LYS A 181 -27.29 4.66 6.65
C LYS A 181 -26.80 3.49 7.51
N ASN A 182 -27.54 2.38 7.60
CA ASN A 182 -27.12 1.17 8.31
C ASN A 182 -25.85 0.51 7.73
N TYR A 183 -25.53 0.78 6.46
CA TYR A 183 -24.33 0.26 5.82
C TYR A 183 -23.08 1.13 6.07
N LEU A 184 -23.24 2.42 6.44
CA LEU A 184 -22.12 3.37 6.65
C LEU A 184 -21.12 2.89 7.70
N GLN A 185 -21.56 2.24 8.79
CA GLN A 185 -20.68 1.86 9.91
C GLN A 185 -19.53 0.93 9.52
N ALA A 186 -19.70 0.07 8.51
CA ALA A 186 -18.59 -0.79 8.05
C ALA A 186 -17.69 -0.12 7.02
N PHE A 187 -18.12 1.00 6.46
CA PHE A 187 -17.29 1.83 5.59
C PHE A 187 -16.47 2.83 6.41
N ILE A 188 -16.81 3.06 7.68
CA ILE A 188 -16.00 3.76 8.69
C ILE A 188 -14.84 2.85 9.15
N ASP A 189 -15.00 1.53 9.21
CA ASP A 189 -13.90 0.61 9.57
C ASP A 189 -12.80 0.55 8.50
N ALA A 190 -13.13 0.86 7.23
CA ALA A 190 -12.15 1.13 6.16
C ALA A 190 -11.47 2.51 6.27
N GLN A 191 -11.79 3.26 7.32
CA GLN A 191 -11.40 4.64 7.58
C GLN A 191 -10.66 4.77 8.92
N THR A 192 -10.14 3.68 9.51
CA THR A 192 -9.22 3.78 10.65
C THR A 192 -7.91 4.43 10.17
N ALA A 193 -7.95 5.75 9.99
CA ALA A 193 -6.85 6.60 10.35
C ALA A 193 -6.54 6.30 11.83
N PRO A 194 -5.26 6.26 12.23
CA PRO A 194 -4.93 6.19 13.64
C PRO A 194 -5.72 7.28 14.37
N SER A 195 -6.32 6.94 15.52
CA SER A 195 -6.86 7.96 16.41
C SER A 195 -5.72 8.93 16.66
N SER A 196 -5.93 10.19 16.32
CA SER A 196 -5.06 11.27 16.71
C SER A 196 -5.22 11.46 18.22
N ASP A 197 -4.61 10.57 18.99
CA ASP A 197 -4.26 10.86 20.36
C ASP A 197 -2.90 11.55 20.27
N GLU A 198 -2.95 12.88 20.41
CA GLU A 198 -1.93 13.85 20.82
C GLU A 198 -0.47 13.33 20.79
N ASP A 199 0.42 13.88 19.96
CA ASP A 199 1.11 15.11 20.35
C ASP A 199 1.55 15.98 19.16
N SER A 200 1.50 17.28 19.41
CA SER A 200 2.09 18.36 18.63
C SER A 200 3.58 18.13 18.44
N ASP A 201 4.05 18.24 17.19
CA ASP A 201 5.21 19.06 16.88
C ASP A 201 5.07 19.59 15.45
N GLU A 202 5.01 20.91 15.35
CA GLU A 202 5.20 21.63 14.10
C GLU A 202 6.57 21.27 13.55
N ASP A 203 6.63 20.74 12.34
CA ASP A 203 7.79 21.01 11.50
C ASP A 203 7.42 21.13 10.03
N ASN A 204 7.86 22.27 9.50
CA ASN A 204 7.68 22.74 8.14
C ASN A 204 8.26 21.76 7.13
N LEU A 205 7.48 21.39 6.11
CA LEU A 205 8.05 21.13 4.79
C LEU A 205 7.07 21.58 3.69
N THR A 206 7.14 22.87 3.39
CA THR A 206 6.77 23.40 2.09
C THR A 206 7.60 22.72 1.01
N LEU A 207 6.94 22.01 0.09
CA LEU A 207 7.53 21.63 -1.19
C LEU A 207 6.54 21.98 -2.31
N TYR A 208 6.80 23.15 -2.92
CA TYR A 208 6.64 23.56 -4.33
C TYR A 208 5.32 23.22 -5.03
N SER A 209 4.48 24.15 -5.53
CA SER A 209 4.75 25.24 -6.48
C SER A 209 5.70 24.86 -7.62
N LEU A 210 5.21 24.13 -8.62
CA LEU A 210 5.64 24.20 -10.02
C LEU A 210 4.43 23.75 -10.89
N ALA A 211 3.95 24.38 -11.96
CA ALA A 211 4.47 25.46 -12.81
C ALA A 211 5.96 25.34 -13.13
#